data_AF-A0A1J3JXN2-F1
#
_entry.id   AF-A0A1J3JXN2-F1
#
_cell.length_a   1.000
_cell.length_b   1.000
_cell.length_c   1.000
_cell.angle_alpha   90.00
_cell.angle_beta   90.00
_cell.angle_gamma   90.00
#
_symmetry.space_group_name_H-M   'P 1'
#
loop_
_entity.id
_entity.type
_entity.pdbx_description
1 polymer ?
#
loop_
_entity_poly.entity_id
_entity_poly.type
_entity_poly.pdbx_seq_one_letter_code
_entity_poly.pdbx_strand_id
1 'polypeptide(L)'
;KFWFQNRRTQMKTQQERHENVILRQENEKLRAENGFLKDAMRSPVCNNCGGAVIPGEVSYEQQQQLRIENAKLKDELDRICALANRFIGG
;
A
#
# COMPACT_ATOMS: atom_id res chain seq x y z
N LYS A 1 -56.88 -0.37 -25.48
CA LYS A 1 -56.24 0.42 -24.39
C LYS A 1 -55.09 -0.34 -23.68
N PHE A 2 -55.25 -1.63 -23.34
CA PHE A 2 -54.22 -2.45 -22.65
C PHE A 2 -52.88 -2.65 -23.38
N TRP A 3 -52.87 -2.64 -24.71
CA TRP A 3 -51.64 -2.80 -25.52
C TRP A 3 -50.56 -1.76 -25.17
N PHE A 4 -50.93 -0.49 -25.01
CA PHE A 4 -49.98 0.58 -24.68
C PHE A 4 -49.42 0.44 -23.26
N GLN A 5 -50.21 -0.06 -22.32
CA GLN A 5 -49.74 -0.35 -20.97
C GLN A 5 -48.78 -1.54 -20.95
N ASN A 6 -49.11 -2.64 -21.64
CA ASN A 6 -48.24 -3.80 -21.74
C ASN A 6 -46.90 -3.44 -22.40
N ARG A 7 -46.93 -2.68 -23.51
CA ARG A 7 -45.72 -2.21 -24.19
C ARG A 7 -44.83 -1.34 -23.27
N ARG A 8 -45.41 -0.43 -22.48
CA ARG A 8 -44.63 0.39 -21.53
C ARG A 8 -43.98 -0.45 -20.43
N THR A 9 -44.72 -1.40 -19.86
CA THR A 9 -44.19 -2.31 -18.83
C THR A 9 -43.06 -3.17 -19.39
N GLN A 10 -43.24 -3.74 -20.58
CA GLN A 10 -42.21 -4.55 -21.24
C GLN A 10 -40.92 -3.75 -21.49
N MET A 11 -41.04 -2.55 -22.03
CA MET A 11 -39.90 -1.67 -22.27
C MET A 11 -39.18 -1.30 -20.96
N LYS A 12 -39.94 -1.00 -19.90
CA LYS A 12 -39.36 -0.70 -18.58
C LYS A 12 -38.58 -1.88 -18.02
N THR A 13 -39.12 -3.09 -18.07
CA THR A 13 -38.42 -4.30 -17.63
C THR A 13 -37.17 -4.60 -18.46
N GLN A 14 -37.21 -4.35 -19.78
CA GLN A 14 -36.03 -4.53 -20.64
C GLN A 14 -34.92 -3.55 -20.26
N GLN A 15 -35.29 -2.29 -20.01
CA GLN A 15 -34.35 -1.25 -19.59
C GLN A 15 -33.74 -1.58 -18.22
N GLU A 16 -34.55 -1.94 -17.23
CA GLU A 16 -34.09 -2.34 -15.89
C GLU A 16 -33.15 -3.55 -15.94
N ARG A 17 -33.42 -4.53 -16.81
CA ARG A 17 -32.54 -5.69 -17.02
C ARG A 17 -31.19 -5.26 -17.59
N HIS A 18 -31.19 -4.36 -18.58
CA HIS A 18 -29.96 -3.85 -19.17
C HIS A 18 -29.12 -3.06 -18.16
N GLU A 19 -29.76 -2.17 -17.40
CA GLU A 19 -29.13 -1.42 -16.31
C GLU A 19 -28.57 -2.37 -15.24
N ASN A 20 -29.29 -3.42 -14.87
CA ASN A 20 -28.81 -4.39 -13.89
C ASN A 20 -27.54 -5.13 -14.37
N VAL A 21 -27.47 -5.46 -15.66
CA VAL A 21 -26.27 -6.09 -16.24
C VAL A 21 -25.08 -5.15 -16.16
N ILE A 22 -25.25 -3.87 -16.53
CA ILE A 22 -24.17 -2.86 -16.44
C ILE A 22 -23.71 -2.70 -15.00
N LEU A 23 -24.65 -2.54 -14.05
CA LEU A 23 -24.33 -2.38 -12.64
C LEU A 23 -23.59 -3.59 -12.07
N ARG A 24 -23.94 -4.81 -12.49
CA ARG A 24 -23.23 -6.03 -12.09
C ARG A 24 -21.79 -6.06 -12.62
N GLN A 25 -21.59 -5.69 -13.87
CA GLN A 25 -20.26 -5.61 -14.48
C GLN A 25 -19.38 -4.57 -13.77
N GLU A 26 -19.93 -3.37 -13.49
CA GLU A 26 -19.20 -2.34 -12.76
C GLU A 26 -18.89 -2.79 -11.32
N ASN A 27 -19.82 -3.48 -10.66
CA ASN A 27 -19.59 -4.02 -9.31
C ASN A 27 -18.47 -5.06 -9.30
N GLU A 28 -18.41 -5.93 -10.30
CA GLU A 28 -17.35 -6.93 -10.44
C GLU A 28 -15.99 -6.26 -10.66
N LYS A 29 -15.93 -5.26 -11.54
CA LYS A 29 -14.73 -4.45 -11.77
C LYS A 29 -14.24 -3.77 -10.49
N LEU A 30 -15.14 -3.10 -9.77
CA LEU A 30 -14.83 -2.46 -8.49
C LEU A 30 -14.35 -3.45 -7.43
N ARG A 31 -14.92 -4.66 -7.39
CA ARG A 31 -14.45 -5.72 -6.47
C ARG A 31 -13.05 -6.21 -6.83
N ALA A 32 -12.74 -6.36 -8.11
CA ALA A 32 -11.41 -6.74 -8.58
C ALA A 32 -10.36 -5.66 -8.23
N GLU A 33 -10.66 -4.39 -8.51
CA GLU A 33 -9.80 -3.26 -8.14
C GLU A 33 -9.62 -3.16 -6.62
N ASN A 34 -10.69 -3.33 -5.84
CA ASN A 34 -10.62 -3.33 -4.38
C ASN A 34 -9.75 -4.47 -3.84
N GLY A 35 -9.83 -5.66 -4.44
CA GLY A 35 -8.98 -6.79 -4.11
C GLY A 35 -7.51 -6.48 -4.38
N PHE A 36 -7.20 -6.01 -5.60
CA PHE A 36 -5.85 -5.61 -5.99
C PHE A 36 -5.26 -4.56 -5.04
N LEU A 37 -6.02 -3.51 -4.72
CA LEU A 37 -5.57 -2.46 -3.80
C LEU A 37 -5.35 -3.00 -2.39
N LYS A 38 -6.24 -3.85 -1.88
CA LYS A 38 -6.05 -4.50 -0.58
C LYS A 38 -4.78 -5.34 -0.55
N ASP A 39 -4.50 -6.10 -1.60
CA ASP A 39 -3.30 -6.93 -1.68
C ASP A 39 -2.04 -6.08 -1.81
N ALA A 40 -2.06 -5.01 -2.59
CA ALA A 40 -0.97 -4.04 -2.65
C ALA A 40 -0.71 -3.37 -1.28
N MET A 41 -1.77 -3.11 -0.50
CA MET A 41 -1.66 -2.56 0.85
C MET A 41 -1.20 -3.58 1.92
N ARG A 42 -1.19 -4.89 1.64
CA ARG A 42 -0.71 -5.91 2.59
C ARG A 42 0.80 -5.88 2.82
N SER A 43 1.57 -5.25 1.93
CA SER A 43 3.01 -5.06 2.14
C SER A 43 3.38 -3.65 1.68
N PRO A 44 2.92 -2.62 2.41
CA PRO A 44 3.28 -1.27 2.05
C PRO A 44 4.79 -1.13 2.29
N VAL A 45 5.52 -0.56 1.34
CA VAL A 45 6.97 -0.32 1.46
C VAL A 45 7.22 1.17 1.62
N CYS A 46 8.16 1.54 2.48
CA CYS A 46 8.49 2.93 2.73
C CYS A 46 9.32 3.46 1.56
N ASN A 47 8.81 4.46 0.84
CA ASN A 47 9.53 5.05 -0.31
C ASN A 47 10.87 5.70 0.07
N ASN A 48 11.11 6.01 1.35
CA ASN A 48 12.34 6.65 1.82
C ASN A 48 13.40 5.65 2.33
N CYS A 49 13.01 4.45 2.75
CA CYS A 49 13.96 3.47 3.31
C CYS A 49 13.81 2.02 2.81
N GLY A 50 12.84 1.73 1.95
CA GLY A 50 12.58 0.39 1.40
C GLY A 50 12.04 -0.63 2.41
N GLY A 51 11.92 -0.26 3.69
CA GLY A 51 11.41 -1.14 4.74
C GLY A 51 9.90 -1.35 4.65
N ALA A 52 9.42 -2.50 5.13
CA ALA A 52 8.00 -2.75 5.30
C ALA A 52 7.38 -1.68 6.23
N VAL A 53 6.28 -1.09 5.79
CA VAL A 53 5.47 -0.09 6.50
C VAL A 53 4.58 -0.76 7.54
N ILE A 54 4.46 -2.10 7.51
CA ILE A 54 3.75 -2.84 8.56
C ILE A 54 4.53 -2.71 9.87
N PRO A 55 3.97 -2.09 10.93
CA PRO A 55 4.64 -1.91 12.22
C PRO A 55 4.86 -3.21 13.03
N GLY A 56 4.82 -4.38 12.39
CA GLY A 56 4.57 -5.66 13.03
C GLY A 56 5.72 -6.68 12.99
N GLU A 57 6.76 -6.51 12.19
CA GLU A 57 7.87 -7.50 12.13
C GLU A 57 9.24 -6.96 12.58
N VAL A 58 9.31 -5.68 12.93
CA VAL A 58 10.41 -5.14 13.74
C VAL A 58 9.75 -4.36 14.86
N SER A 59 9.88 -4.81 16.11
CA SER A 59 9.40 -4.05 17.26
C SER A 59 10.00 -2.63 17.17
N TYR A 60 9.19 -1.60 17.45
CA TYR A 60 9.66 -0.22 17.55
C TYR A 60 10.91 -0.10 18.45
N GLU A 61 10.98 -0.92 19.49
CA GLU A 61 12.12 -1.05 20.38
C GLU A 61 13.39 -1.55 19.66
N GLN A 62 13.27 -2.55 18.80
CA GLN A 62 14.38 -3.08 18.01
C GLN A 62 14.88 -2.05 16.98
N GLN A 63 13.97 -1.33 16.32
CA GLN A 63 14.35 -0.24 15.42
C GLN A 63 15.09 0.88 16.17
N GLN A 64 14.62 1.22 17.37
CA GLN A 64 15.26 2.24 18.21
C GLN A 64 16.64 1.78 18.68
N GLN A 65 16.79 0.51 19.08
CA GLN A 65 18.08 -0.09 19.43
C GLN A 65 19.07 -0.01 18.25
N LEU A 66 18.64 -0.37 17.04
CA LEU A 66 19.47 -0.28 15.83
C LEU A 66 19.91 1.16 15.50
N ARG A 67 19.05 2.16 15.75
CA ARG A 67 19.41 3.58 15.57
C ARG A 67 20.47 4.02 16.57
N ILE A 68 20.34 3.61 17.83
CA ILE A 68 21.31 3.90 18.90
C ILE A 68 22.64 3.22 18.59
N GLU A 69 22.62 1.96 18.13
CA GLU A 69 23.82 1.22 17.77
C GLU A 69 24.54 1.87 16.58
N ASN A 70 23.82 2.28 15.54
CA ASN A 70 24.40 3.02 14.42
C ASN A 70 25.06 4.34 14.85
N ALA A 71 24.46 5.08 15.77
CA ALA A 71 25.06 6.31 16.29
C ALA A 71 26.38 6.01 17.03
N LYS A 72 26.39 4.98 17.88
CA LYS A 72 27.61 4.54 18.58
C LYS A 72 28.71 4.09 17.63
N LEU A 73 28.34 3.30 16.61
CA LEU A 73 29.30 2.81 15.61
C LEU A 73 29.91 3.97 14.80
N LYS A 74 29.13 5.00 14.48
CA LYS A 74 29.64 6.20 13.80
C LYS A 74 30.62 6.98 14.68
N ASP A 75 30.28 7.20 15.94
CA ASP A 75 31.19 7.88 16.88
C ASP A 75 32.52 7.13 17.03
N GLU A 76 32.46 5.79 17.08
CA GLU A 76 33.67 4.97 17.19
C GLU A 76 34.50 5.02 15.89
N LEU A 77 33.84 4.99 14.74
CA LEU A 77 34.50 5.18 13.45
C LEU A 77 35.20 6.54 13.39
N ASP A 78 34.54 7.62 13.78
CA ASP A 78 35.11 8.97 13.76
C ASP A 78 36.33 9.08 14.69
N ARG A 79 36.28 8.45 15.87
CA ARG A 79 37.42 8.38 16.79
C ARG A 79 38.60 7.62 16.19
N ILE A 80 38.35 6.46 15.60
CA ILE A 80 39.39 5.64 14.97
C ILE A 80 39.97 6.36 13.75
N CYS A 81 39.14 7.00 12.92
CA CYS A 81 39.59 7.82 11.80
C CYS A 81 40.43 9.01 12.27
N ALA A 82 40.03 9.69 13.33
CA ALA A 82 40.82 10.78 13.92
C ALA A 82 42.16 10.30 14.48
N LEU A 83 42.21 9.11 15.10
CA LEU A 83 43.45 8.48 15.53
C LEU A 83 44.33 8.11 14.33
N ALA A 84 43.78 7.41 13.33
CA ALA A 84 44.49 7.00 12.13
C ALA A 84 45.07 8.21 11.39
N ASN A 85 44.33 9.30 11.26
CA ASN A 85 44.82 10.55 10.66
C ASN A 85 46.00 11.16 11.45
N ARG A 86 46.03 11.00 12.78
CA ARG A 86 47.19 11.41 13.60
C ARG A 86 48.41 10.50 13.40
N PHE A 87 48.21 9.24 13.05
CA PHE A 87 49.31 8.28 12.84
C PHE A 87 49.80 8.22 11.38
N ILE A 88 48.94 8.54 10.41
CA ILE A 88 49.25 8.48 8.96
C ILE A 88 49.63 9.88 8.42
N GLY A 89 49.25 10.97 9.11
CA GLY A 89 49.58 12.35 8.75
C GLY A 89 50.94 12.85 9.27
N GLY A 90 51.99 12.03 9.15
CA GLY A 90 53.40 12.43 9.22
C GLY A 90 54.03 12.41 7.84
#